data_AF-A0NIS7-F1
#
_entry.id   AF-A0NIS7-F1
#
_cell.length_a   1.000
_cell.length_b   1.000
_cell.length_c   1.000
_cell.angle_alpha   90.00
_cell.angle_beta   90.00
_cell.angle_gamma   90.00
#
_symmetry.space_group_name_H-M   'P 1'
#
loop_
_entity.id
_entity.type
_entity.pdbx_description
1 polymer ?
#
loop_
_entity_poly.entity_id
_entity_poly.type
_entity_poly.pdbx_seq_one_letter_code
_entity_poly.pdbx_strand_id
1 'polypeptide(L)'
;MPKLDYDNQNNWLFKTGQMQSPVALESNKAEKSEKQATLKLNYSTNASYVHDNGQGIEIGLSGKAIIDNRLFSLQQFHIHAPSEHLLNNYRFDGEIHFVHQAKDGRTAVIAVFLKAGKTSKTFSQIFNHLNQDQNFVCDLTDLIPENKSYYHYLGSLTTPPLTENVEWYILANPVEISRQQLAEFHKLYPYNNRQLQSLNGRPVLYCSSTIKN
;
A
#
# COMPACT_ATOMS: atom_id res chain seq x y z
N MET A 1 14.14 -14.95 5.27
CA MET A 1 13.02 -15.73 5.84
C MET A 1 12.42 -16.59 4.73
N PRO A 2 11.75 -17.73 5.02
CA PRO A 2 11.02 -18.45 3.98
C PRO A 2 9.91 -17.56 3.39
N LYS A 3 9.62 -17.72 2.10
CA LYS A 3 8.55 -16.97 1.46
C LYS A 3 7.19 -17.45 1.94
N LEU A 4 6.26 -16.52 2.12
CA LEU A 4 4.87 -16.81 2.40
C LEU A 4 4.28 -17.55 1.19
N ASP A 5 3.53 -18.62 1.46
CA ASP A 5 2.90 -19.41 0.43
C ASP A 5 1.61 -18.72 -0.05
N TYR A 6 1.72 -17.94 -1.13
CA TYR A 6 0.60 -17.24 -1.74
C TYR A 6 -0.34 -18.14 -2.56
N ASP A 7 0.02 -19.41 -2.79
CA ASP A 7 -0.86 -20.40 -3.43
C ASP A 7 -1.85 -20.99 -2.43
N ASN A 8 -1.40 -21.21 -1.20
CA ASN A 8 -2.18 -21.88 -0.17
C ASN A 8 -2.64 -20.91 0.94
N GLN A 9 -3.20 -19.77 0.55
CA GLN A 9 -3.58 -18.70 1.50
C GLN A 9 -4.64 -19.12 2.53
N ASN A 10 -5.45 -20.14 2.22
CA ASN A 10 -6.41 -20.71 3.17
C ASN A 10 -5.74 -21.41 4.36
N ASN A 11 -4.46 -21.79 4.23
CA ASN A 11 -3.66 -22.39 5.29
C ASN A 11 -2.92 -21.34 6.15
N TRP A 12 -3.03 -20.05 5.80
CA TRP A 12 -2.44 -19.00 6.60
C TRP A 12 -3.06 -18.98 7.99
N LEU A 13 -2.20 -19.15 9.00
CA LEU A 13 -2.62 -19.13 10.39
C LEU A 13 -3.12 -17.73 10.77
N PHE A 14 -4.13 -17.71 11.64
CA PHE A 14 -4.78 -16.50 12.19
C PHE A 14 -5.55 -15.66 11.17
N LYS A 15 -6.80 -16.05 10.92
CA LYS A 15 -7.85 -15.17 10.41
C LYS A 15 -8.88 -15.01 11.52
N THR A 16 -9.07 -13.80 12.04
CA THR A 16 -10.14 -13.50 12.99
C THR A 16 -10.98 -12.36 12.46
N GLY A 17 -12.29 -12.41 12.72
CA GLY A 17 -13.23 -11.40 12.27
C GLY A 17 -13.62 -11.50 10.79
N GLN A 18 -14.49 -10.57 10.38
CA GLN A 18 -15.10 -10.50 9.04
C GLN A 18 -14.72 -9.21 8.29
N MET A 19 -13.92 -8.33 8.88
CA MET A 19 -13.46 -7.06 8.34
C MET A 19 -12.07 -7.20 7.71
N GLN A 20 -11.91 -8.18 6.84
CA GLN A 20 -10.62 -8.53 6.25
C GLN A 20 -10.30 -7.72 4.97
N SER A 21 -9.02 -7.60 4.66
CA SER A 21 -8.45 -6.93 3.48
C SER A 21 -7.62 -7.91 2.63
N PRO A 22 -7.40 -7.68 1.33
CA PRO A 22 -7.90 -6.58 0.51
C PRO A 22 -9.36 -6.76 0.11
N VAL A 23 -10.00 -5.70 -0.39
CA VAL A 23 -11.38 -5.73 -0.91
C VAL A 23 -11.45 -5.19 -2.33
N ALA A 24 -12.54 -5.50 -3.04
CA ALA A 24 -12.87 -4.84 -4.30
C ALA A 24 -13.55 -3.50 -4.00
N LEU A 25 -13.02 -2.41 -4.53
CA LEU A 25 -13.56 -1.07 -4.43
C LEU A 25 -14.39 -0.77 -5.67
N GLU A 26 -15.57 -0.16 -5.49
CA GLU A 26 -16.48 0.20 -6.58
C GLU A 26 -16.83 1.68 -6.44
N SER A 27 -16.36 2.51 -7.37
CA SER A 27 -16.46 3.98 -7.28
C SER A 27 -17.91 4.47 -7.28
N ASN A 28 -18.82 3.73 -7.91
CA ASN A 28 -20.25 4.04 -7.93
C ASN A 28 -21.00 3.63 -6.66
N LYS A 29 -20.41 2.78 -5.81
CA LYS A 29 -20.98 2.36 -4.52
C LYS A 29 -20.33 3.07 -3.34
N ALA A 30 -19.18 3.72 -3.54
CA ALA A 30 -18.50 4.45 -2.49
C ALA A 30 -19.31 5.68 -2.07
N GLU A 31 -19.49 5.85 -0.76
CA GLU A 31 -20.15 7.01 -0.18
C GLU A 31 -19.21 8.22 -0.27
N LYS A 32 -19.68 9.32 -0.86
CA LYS A 32 -18.88 10.54 -0.89
C LYS A 32 -18.78 11.11 0.52
N SER A 33 -17.57 11.30 1.00
CA SER A 33 -17.34 12.01 2.26
C SER A 33 -17.77 13.47 2.12
N GLU A 34 -18.47 13.98 3.12
CA GLU A 34 -18.79 15.42 3.24
C GLU A 34 -17.54 16.25 3.54
N LYS A 35 -16.45 15.61 3.98
CA LYS A 35 -15.16 16.24 4.30
C LYS A 35 -14.20 16.06 3.14
N GLN A 36 -13.43 17.12 2.85
CA GLN A 36 -12.32 17.05 1.91
C GLN A 36 -11.19 16.17 2.47
N ALA A 37 -10.44 15.51 1.57
CA ALA A 37 -9.27 14.73 1.94
C ALA A 37 -8.21 15.61 2.62
N THR A 38 -7.88 15.30 3.88
CA THR A 38 -6.88 16.04 4.68
C THR A 38 -5.54 15.31 4.77
N LEU A 39 -5.16 14.58 3.72
CA LEU A 39 -3.96 13.75 3.73
C LEU A 39 -2.69 14.58 3.45
N LYS A 40 -1.85 14.73 4.48
CA LYS A 40 -0.53 15.38 4.35
C LYS A 40 0.58 14.38 4.63
N LEU A 41 1.50 14.23 3.69
CA LEU A 41 2.63 13.30 3.80
C LEU A 41 3.93 14.09 3.92
N ASN A 42 4.75 13.71 4.90
CA ASN A 42 6.09 14.24 5.09
C ASN A 42 7.01 13.07 5.40
N TYR A 43 7.59 12.50 4.34
CA TYR A 43 8.47 11.34 4.43
C TYR A 43 9.93 11.78 4.27
N SER A 44 10.83 11.07 4.95
CA SER A 44 12.26 11.18 4.71
C SER A 44 12.58 10.78 3.26
N THR A 45 13.69 11.28 2.73
CA THR A 45 14.25 10.79 1.47
C THR A 45 15.46 9.88 1.68
N ASN A 46 15.79 9.56 2.93
CA ASN A 46 16.89 8.65 3.28
C ASN A 46 16.32 7.35 3.82
N ALA A 47 16.26 6.33 2.97
CA ALA A 47 15.88 4.97 3.34
C ALA A 47 17.06 4.27 4.03
N SER A 48 16.77 3.39 5.00
CA SER A 48 17.79 2.72 5.81
C SER A 48 18.16 1.32 5.34
N TYR A 49 17.22 0.64 4.67
CA TYR A 49 17.40 -0.73 4.16
C TYR A 49 16.39 -1.05 3.07
N VAL A 50 16.68 -2.10 2.30
CA VAL A 50 15.70 -2.82 1.46
C VAL A 50 15.85 -4.31 1.75
N HIS A 51 14.80 -4.97 2.23
CA HIS A 51 14.82 -6.39 2.57
C HIS A 51 13.74 -7.18 1.84
N ASP A 52 14.09 -8.35 1.36
CA ASP A 52 13.11 -9.40 1.09
C ASP A 52 12.74 -10.09 2.41
N ASN A 53 11.57 -9.72 2.98
CA ASN A 53 11.10 -10.25 4.26
C ASN A 53 10.33 -11.58 4.12
N GLY A 54 10.27 -12.15 2.91
CA GLY A 54 9.50 -13.35 2.59
C GLY A 54 8.02 -13.10 2.24
N GLN A 55 7.48 -11.92 2.52
CA GLN A 55 6.11 -11.52 2.15
C GLN A 55 6.14 -10.54 0.96
N GLY A 56 7.20 -9.75 0.87
CA GLY A 56 7.46 -8.84 -0.23
C GLY A 56 8.80 -8.15 -0.05
N ILE A 57 9.01 -7.10 -0.85
CA ILE A 57 10.16 -6.21 -0.70
C ILE A 57 9.76 -5.08 0.23
N GLU A 58 10.37 -5.03 1.41
CA GLU A 58 10.15 -4.03 2.46
C GLU A 58 11.29 -3.00 2.46
N ILE A 59 10.91 -1.72 2.56
CA ILE A 59 11.84 -0.59 2.56
C ILE A 59 11.66 0.14 3.89
N GLY A 60 12.76 0.23 4.64
CA GLY A 60 12.82 1.01 5.85
C GLY A 60 12.93 2.49 5.53
N LEU A 61 11.86 3.24 5.76
CA LEU A 61 11.84 4.69 5.57
C LEU A 61 11.07 5.34 6.72
N SER A 62 11.64 6.42 7.27
CA SER A 62 10.98 7.20 8.32
C SER A 62 10.14 8.33 7.74
N GLY A 63 9.13 8.77 8.46
CA GLY A 63 8.22 9.79 7.97
C GLY A 63 6.96 9.91 8.80
N LYS A 64 6.06 10.79 8.37
CA LYS A 64 4.79 11.06 9.04
C LYS A 64 3.68 11.30 8.02
N ALA A 65 2.49 10.78 8.33
CA ALA A 65 1.24 11.14 7.69
C ALA A 65 0.35 11.87 8.71
N ILE A 66 -0.28 12.97 8.29
CA ILE A 66 -1.37 13.61 9.02
C ILE A 66 -2.65 13.30 8.25
N ILE A 67 -3.59 12.63 8.91
CA ILE A 67 -4.87 12.19 8.35
C ILE A 67 -5.98 12.62 9.30
N ASP A 68 -6.86 13.52 8.84
CA ASP A 68 -7.91 14.13 9.66
C ASP A 68 -7.38 14.67 10.99
N ASN A 69 -6.28 15.43 10.90
CA ASN A 69 -5.54 16.01 12.03
C ASN A 69 -4.95 14.98 13.02
N ARG A 70 -4.95 13.70 12.68
CA ARG A 70 -4.29 12.64 13.47
C ARG A 70 -2.92 12.34 12.89
N LEU A 71 -1.94 12.24 13.77
CA LEU A 71 -0.56 11.96 13.39
C LEU A 71 -0.28 10.45 13.41
N PHE A 72 0.24 9.94 12.30
CA PHE A 72 0.74 8.57 12.16
C PHE A 72 2.19 8.60 11.70
N SER A 73 3.06 7.83 12.36
CA SER A 73 4.47 7.69 11.98
C SER A 73 4.62 6.54 10.99
N LEU A 74 5.30 6.78 9.86
CA LEU A 74 5.66 5.75 8.89
C LEU A 74 6.63 4.75 9.54
N GLN A 75 6.34 3.47 9.41
CA GLN A 75 7.17 2.37 9.91
C GLN A 75 8.01 1.77 8.80
N GLN A 76 7.37 1.47 7.66
CA GLN A 76 7.97 0.94 6.45
C GLN A 76 7.00 1.13 5.27
N PHE A 77 7.47 0.87 4.06
CA PHE A 77 6.57 0.53 2.97
C PHE A 77 7.03 -0.73 2.24
N HIS A 78 6.09 -1.39 1.57
CA HIS A 78 6.37 -2.61 0.81
C HIS A 78 5.51 -2.71 -0.43
N ILE A 79 5.86 -3.66 -1.31
CA ILE A 79 5.26 -3.80 -2.64
C ILE A 79 4.59 -5.16 -2.81
N HIS A 80 3.39 -5.13 -3.39
CA HIS A 80 2.68 -6.27 -3.92
C HIS A 80 2.57 -6.18 -5.46
N ALA A 81 2.75 -7.30 -6.16
CA ALA A 81 2.45 -7.43 -7.58
C ALA A 81 1.79 -8.79 -7.86
N PRO A 82 0.63 -8.84 -8.54
CA PRO A 82 -0.23 -7.70 -8.92
C PRO A 82 -0.80 -6.95 -7.71
N SER A 83 -1.62 -5.93 -7.94
CA SER A 83 -2.29 -5.21 -6.83
C SER A 83 -3.12 -6.16 -5.97
N GLU A 84 -3.27 -5.86 -4.69
CA GLU A 84 -4.10 -6.64 -3.78
C GLU A 84 -5.58 -6.22 -3.94
N HIS A 85 -5.83 -4.92 -3.86
CA HIS A 85 -7.15 -4.33 -4.07
C HIS A 85 -7.52 -4.33 -5.55
N LEU A 86 -8.84 -4.27 -5.80
CA LEU A 86 -9.40 -3.88 -7.10
C LEU A 86 -10.02 -2.50 -7.01
N LEU A 87 -10.09 -1.80 -8.13
CA LEU A 87 -10.94 -0.64 -8.31
C LEU A 87 -11.79 -0.83 -9.56
N ASN A 88 -13.12 -0.78 -9.44
CA ASN A 88 -14.07 -0.98 -10.54
C ASN A 88 -13.80 -2.29 -11.30
N ASN A 89 -13.57 -3.38 -10.56
CA ASN A 89 -13.16 -4.69 -11.05
C ASN A 89 -11.85 -4.74 -11.86
N TYR A 90 -11.07 -3.66 -11.85
CA TYR A 90 -9.75 -3.63 -12.46
C TYR A 90 -8.66 -3.97 -11.45
N ARG A 91 -7.79 -4.92 -11.81
CA ARG A 91 -6.57 -5.26 -11.06
C ARG A 91 -5.40 -4.52 -11.67
N PHE A 92 -4.67 -3.77 -10.85
CA PHE A 92 -3.49 -3.04 -11.26
C PHE A 92 -2.26 -3.95 -11.28
N ASP A 93 -1.20 -3.51 -11.97
CA ASP A 93 0.04 -4.27 -12.14
C ASP A 93 0.82 -4.44 -10.82
N GLY A 94 0.54 -3.58 -9.83
CA GLY A 94 1.06 -3.70 -8.47
C GLY A 94 0.41 -2.72 -7.51
N GLU A 95 0.84 -2.74 -6.25
CA GLU A 95 0.35 -1.88 -5.18
C GLU A 95 1.45 -1.66 -4.13
N ILE A 96 1.63 -0.42 -3.71
CA ILE A 96 2.55 -0.06 -2.62
C ILE A 96 1.73 0.16 -1.35
N HIS A 97 2.15 -0.42 -0.24
CA HIS A 97 1.57 -0.19 1.09
C HIS A 97 2.53 0.57 1.98
N PHE A 98 2.16 1.79 2.36
CA PHE A 98 2.85 2.59 3.36
C PHE A 98 2.21 2.36 4.73
N VAL A 99 2.91 1.67 5.62
CA VAL A 99 2.40 1.26 6.94
C VAL A 99 2.74 2.30 7.99
N HIS A 100 1.73 2.79 8.68
CA HIS A 100 1.89 3.79 9.72
C HIS A 100 1.28 3.37 11.05
N GLN A 101 1.79 3.94 12.13
CA GLN A 101 1.27 3.74 13.47
C GLN A 101 1.09 5.07 14.21
N ALA A 102 -0.06 5.24 14.86
CA ALA A 102 -0.31 6.33 15.79
C ALA A 102 0.27 6.03 17.18
N LYS A 103 0.44 7.05 18.02
CA LYS A 103 0.96 6.89 19.39
C LYS A 103 0.13 5.95 20.28
N ASP A 104 -1.17 5.84 19.98
CA ASP A 104 -2.11 4.96 20.70
C ASP A 104 -2.22 3.56 20.10
N GLY A 105 -1.32 3.21 19.15
CA GLY A 105 -1.23 1.87 18.57
C GLY A 105 -2.11 1.63 17.35
N ARG A 106 -2.97 2.58 16.96
CA ARG A 106 -3.78 2.46 15.73
C ARG A 106 -2.89 2.39 14.49
N THR A 107 -3.24 1.49 13.57
CA THR A 107 -2.53 1.32 12.31
C THR A 107 -3.30 1.95 11.17
N ALA A 108 -2.59 2.71 10.33
CA ALA A 108 -3.12 3.23 9.07
C ALA A 108 -2.23 2.78 7.92
N VAL A 109 -2.83 2.29 6.84
CA VAL A 109 -2.11 1.93 5.61
C VAL A 109 -2.58 2.81 4.47
N ILE A 110 -1.63 3.51 3.85
CA ILE A 110 -1.87 4.24 2.62
C ILE A 110 -1.44 3.34 1.47
N ALA A 111 -2.37 3.04 0.55
CA ALA A 111 -2.11 2.20 -0.60
C ALA A 111 -2.04 3.02 -1.88
N VAL A 112 -1.09 2.70 -2.77
CA VAL A 112 -0.94 3.34 -4.08
C VAL A 112 -0.87 2.27 -5.15
N PHE A 113 -1.80 2.32 -6.10
CA PHE A 113 -1.78 1.43 -7.26
C PHE A 113 -0.61 1.73 -8.19
N LEU A 114 -0.01 0.68 -8.75
CA LEU A 114 1.01 0.73 -9.79
C LEU A 114 0.44 0.28 -11.12
N LYS A 115 0.67 1.05 -12.17
CA LYS A 115 0.39 0.63 -13.55
C LYS A 115 1.67 0.62 -14.38
N ALA A 116 1.75 -0.30 -15.33
CA ALA A 116 2.83 -0.32 -16.30
C ALA A 116 2.86 0.99 -17.11
N GLY A 117 4.00 1.68 -17.09
CA GLY A 117 4.19 2.99 -17.70
C GLY A 117 5.65 3.40 -17.76
N LYS A 118 5.95 4.64 -17.36
CA LYS A 118 7.31 5.17 -17.29
C LYS A 118 8.17 4.47 -16.23
N THR A 119 9.47 4.47 -16.45
CA THR A 119 10.46 4.03 -15.46
C THR A 119 10.43 4.94 -14.25
N SER A 120 10.29 4.33 -13.06
CA SER A 120 10.44 5.02 -11.78
C SER A 120 11.91 5.11 -11.39
N LYS A 121 12.39 6.28 -11.00
CA LYS A 121 13.75 6.44 -10.49
C LYS A 121 13.89 5.75 -9.13
N THR A 122 12.84 5.80 -8.33
CA THR A 122 12.82 5.21 -6.98
C THR A 122 12.89 3.70 -7.02
N PHE A 123 12.13 3.04 -7.90
CA PHE A 123 12.23 1.59 -8.06
C PHE A 123 13.63 1.15 -8.50
N SER A 124 14.31 1.91 -9.37
CA SER A 124 15.70 1.62 -9.71
C SER A 124 16.63 1.68 -8.49
N GLN A 125 16.44 2.66 -7.60
CA GLN A 125 17.20 2.73 -6.35
C GLN A 125 16.88 1.55 -5.42
N ILE A 126 15.61 1.20 -5.27
CA ILE A 126 15.16 0.06 -4.45
C ILE A 126 15.81 -1.24 -4.92
N PHE A 127 15.76 -1.55 -6.22
CA PHE A 127 16.35 -2.79 -6.75
C PHE A 127 17.88 -2.82 -6.62
N ASN A 128 18.56 -1.68 -6.75
CA ASN A 128 20.02 -1.60 -6.58
C ASN A 128 20.48 -1.89 -5.14
N HIS A 129 19.61 -1.66 -4.15
CA HIS A 129 19.90 -1.85 -2.73
C HIS A 129 19.23 -3.09 -2.14
N LEU A 130 18.69 -3.98 -2.97
CA LEU A 130 17.98 -5.18 -2.53
C LEU A 130 18.84 -6.03 -1.57
N ASN A 131 18.29 -6.37 -0.41
CA ASN A 131 18.92 -7.11 0.68
C ASN A 131 20.18 -6.43 1.25
N GLN A 132 20.16 -5.10 1.35
CA GLN A 132 21.24 -4.31 1.93
C GLN A 132 20.74 -3.46 3.10
N ASP A 133 21.56 -3.38 4.16
CA ASP A 133 21.41 -2.47 5.30
C ASP A 133 22.24 -1.20 5.06
N GLN A 134 21.91 -0.48 3.99
CA GLN A 134 22.63 0.73 3.59
C GLN A 134 21.68 1.89 3.41
N ASN A 135 22.09 3.05 3.93
CA ASN A 135 21.39 4.30 3.67
C ASN A 135 21.49 4.71 2.20
N PHE A 136 20.36 5.04 1.58
CA PHE A 136 20.32 5.53 0.21
C PHE A 136 19.19 6.55 -0.01
N VAL A 137 19.34 7.33 -1.08
CA VAL A 137 18.32 8.31 -1.47
C VAL A 137 17.11 7.59 -2.07
N CYS A 138 15.98 7.67 -1.37
CA CYS A 138 14.68 7.14 -1.74
C CYS A 138 13.66 8.29 -1.78
N ASP A 139 13.65 9.04 -2.89
CA ASP A 139 12.70 10.14 -3.10
C ASP A 139 11.37 9.63 -3.66
N LEU A 140 10.34 9.59 -2.82
CA LEU A 140 9.03 9.02 -3.15
C LEU A 140 8.17 9.87 -4.11
N THR A 141 8.70 10.93 -4.70
CA THR A 141 7.95 11.84 -5.60
C THR A 141 7.27 11.10 -6.76
N ASP A 142 7.90 10.07 -7.32
CA ASP A 142 7.31 9.25 -8.40
C ASP A 142 6.47 8.06 -7.89
N LEU A 143 6.42 7.83 -6.58
CA LEU A 143 5.64 6.77 -5.93
C LEU A 143 4.38 7.28 -5.23
N ILE A 144 4.18 8.60 -5.18
CA ILE A 144 3.00 9.24 -4.60
C ILE A 144 2.34 10.13 -5.65
N PRO A 145 1.05 9.94 -5.98
CA PRO A 145 0.36 10.78 -6.94
C PRO A 145 0.18 12.21 -6.40
N GLU A 146 0.17 13.19 -7.31
CA GLU A 146 -0.14 14.58 -6.98
C GLU A 146 -1.54 14.69 -6.37
N ASN A 147 -2.54 14.11 -7.05
CA ASN A 147 -3.91 14.00 -6.57
C ASN A 147 -4.06 12.85 -5.57
N LYS A 148 -4.19 13.21 -4.29
CA LYS A 148 -4.31 12.30 -3.15
C LYS A 148 -5.77 12.03 -2.75
N SER A 149 -6.71 12.13 -3.69
CA SER A 149 -8.07 11.61 -3.47
C SER A 149 -7.98 10.11 -3.17
N TYR A 150 -8.78 9.60 -2.23
CA TYR A 150 -8.65 8.22 -1.77
C TYR A 150 -10.00 7.58 -1.42
N TYR A 151 -10.00 6.25 -1.43
CA TYR A 151 -11.03 5.44 -0.81
C TYR A 151 -10.61 5.07 0.61
N HIS A 152 -11.56 5.06 1.55
CA HIS A 152 -11.32 4.71 2.93
C HIS A 152 -12.28 3.64 3.44
N TYR A 153 -11.74 2.65 4.15
CA TYR A 153 -12.51 1.64 4.87
C TYR A 153 -11.70 1.07 6.04
N LEU A 154 -12.37 0.41 6.99
CA LEU A 154 -11.73 -0.34 8.06
C LEU A 154 -11.53 -1.80 7.65
N GLY A 155 -10.30 -2.27 7.79
CA GLY A 155 -9.87 -3.57 7.29
C GLY A 155 -8.90 -4.28 8.22
N SER A 156 -8.05 -5.11 7.60
CA SER A 156 -7.01 -5.88 8.27
C SER A 156 -5.65 -5.69 7.60
N LEU A 157 -4.61 -6.25 8.21
CA LEU A 157 -3.39 -6.59 7.49
C LEU A 157 -3.72 -7.61 6.38
N THR A 158 -2.94 -7.59 5.30
CA THR A 158 -3.10 -8.52 4.16
C THR A 158 -2.13 -9.71 4.23
N THR A 159 -1.32 -9.78 5.27
CA THR A 159 -0.47 -10.93 5.60
C THR A 159 -0.65 -11.35 7.06
N PRO A 160 -0.32 -12.61 7.42
CA PRO A 160 -0.43 -13.08 8.80
C PRO A 160 0.24 -12.15 9.81
N PRO A 161 -0.39 -11.88 10.97
CA PRO A 161 -1.56 -12.58 11.53
C PRO A 161 -2.93 -12.01 11.12
N LEU A 162 -3.03 -11.29 10.00
CA LEU A 162 -4.31 -10.80 9.42
C LEU A 162 -5.16 -9.98 10.39
N THR A 163 -4.50 -9.26 11.32
CA THR A 163 -5.14 -8.48 12.38
C THR A 163 -6.02 -7.38 11.79
N GLU A 164 -7.25 -7.27 12.29
CA GLU A 164 -8.22 -6.22 11.91
C GLU A 164 -7.91 -4.86 12.56
N ASN A 165 -8.80 -3.89 12.40
CA ASN A 165 -8.68 -2.50 12.87
C ASN A 165 -7.56 -1.70 12.18
N VAL A 166 -7.31 -2.02 10.92
CA VAL A 166 -6.42 -1.22 10.05
C VAL A 166 -7.26 -0.18 9.30
N GLU A 167 -6.87 1.08 9.41
CA GLU A 167 -7.46 2.16 8.61
C GLU A 167 -6.81 2.19 7.22
N TRP A 168 -7.56 1.83 6.19
CA TRP A 168 -7.05 1.84 4.82
C TRP A 168 -7.35 3.15 4.11
N TYR A 169 -6.37 3.66 3.36
CA TYR A 169 -6.44 4.87 2.55
C TYR A 169 -5.87 4.59 1.15
N ILE A 170 -6.73 4.16 0.23
CA ILE A 170 -6.32 3.72 -1.11
C ILE A 170 -6.39 4.90 -2.06
N LEU A 171 -5.24 5.43 -2.49
CA LEU A 171 -5.18 6.56 -3.40
C LEU A 171 -5.81 6.16 -4.75
N ALA A 172 -6.74 6.99 -5.23
CA ALA A 172 -7.54 6.70 -6.42
C ALA A 172 -6.73 6.83 -7.73
N ASN A 173 -5.59 7.53 -7.69
CA ASN A 173 -4.73 7.75 -8.85
C ASN A 173 -3.52 6.82 -8.79
N PRO A 174 -3.31 5.96 -9.81
CA PRO A 174 -2.14 5.10 -9.86
C PRO A 174 -0.88 5.90 -10.22
N VAL A 175 0.27 5.38 -9.80
CA VAL A 175 1.59 5.82 -10.28
C VAL A 175 2.17 4.79 -11.25
N GLU A 176 3.27 5.16 -11.91
CA GLU A 176 3.83 4.36 -13.00
C GLU A 176 5.10 3.61 -12.58
N ILE A 177 5.23 2.39 -13.09
CA ILE A 177 6.42 1.55 -13.01
C ILE A 177 6.67 0.97 -14.40
N SER A 178 7.92 0.84 -14.86
CA SER A 178 8.15 0.27 -16.19
C SER A 178 7.88 -1.23 -16.21
N ARG A 179 7.54 -1.76 -17.39
CA ARG A 179 7.40 -3.21 -17.59
C ARG A 179 8.67 -3.98 -17.22
N GLN A 180 9.84 -3.38 -17.45
CA GLN A 180 11.11 -3.98 -17.06
C GLN A 180 11.25 -4.05 -15.53
N GLN A 181 10.90 -2.98 -14.82
CA GLN A 181 10.94 -2.94 -13.35
C GLN A 181 9.93 -3.92 -12.71
N LEU A 182 8.72 -4.02 -13.28
CA LEU A 182 7.77 -5.07 -12.90
C LEU A 182 8.36 -6.48 -13.14
N ALA A 183 9.03 -6.69 -14.27
CA ALA A 183 9.69 -7.97 -14.54
C ALA A 183 10.82 -8.27 -13.54
N GLU A 184 11.60 -7.26 -13.11
CA GLU A 184 12.60 -7.43 -12.04
C GLU A 184 11.95 -7.86 -10.73
N PHE A 185 10.82 -7.25 -10.34
CA PHE A 185 10.06 -7.70 -9.17
C PHE A 185 9.57 -9.15 -9.35
N HIS A 186 9.05 -9.50 -10.53
CA HIS A 186 8.52 -10.84 -10.80
C HIS A 186 9.57 -11.96 -10.81
N LYS A 187 10.85 -11.63 -11.00
CA LYS A 187 11.95 -12.60 -10.78
C LYS A 187 12.06 -13.01 -9.31
N LEU A 188 11.67 -12.12 -8.38
CA LEU A 188 11.66 -12.37 -6.94
C LEU A 188 10.32 -13.00 -6.53
N TYR A 189 9.21 -12.45 -7.01
CA TYR A 189 7.87 -12.89 -6.65
C TYR A 189 7.00 -13.06 -7.90
N PRO A 190 6.68 -14.30 -8.33
CA PRO A 190 5.73 -14.49 -9.42
C PRO A 190 4.41 -13.74 -9.14
N TYR A 191 3.96 -13.82 -7.89
CA TYR A 191 2.92 -12.98 -7.30
C TYR A 191 3.08 -12.99 -5.77
N ASN A 192 2.60 -11.95 -5.12
CA ASN A 192 2.53 -11.87 -3.65
C ASN A 192 1.28 -11.12 -3.17
N ASN A 193 0.17 -11.24 -3.89
CA ASN A 193 -1.10 -10.61 -3.52
C ASN A 193 -2.05 -11.61 -2.85
N ARG A 194 -2.69 -11.17 -1.76
CA ARG A 194 -3.76 -11.92 -1.10
C ARG A 194 -5.01 -11.95 -1.97
N GLN A 195 -5.78 -13.03 -1.88
CA GLN A 195 -7.10 -13.16 -2.44
C GLN A 195 -8.05 -12.11 -1.84
N LEU A 196 -9.01 -11.64 -2.66
CA LEU A 196 -10.01 -10.68 -2.22
C LEU A 196 -10.86 -11.22 -1.07
N GLN A 197 -11.21 -10.32 -0.16
CA GLN A 197 -12.07 -10.59 0.97
C GLN A 197 -13.41 -9.88 0.78
N SER A 198 -14.47 -10.47 1.32
CA SER A 198 -15.81 -9.89 1.27
C SER A 198 -15.87 -8.57 2.06
N LEU A 199 -16.55 -7.57 1.50
CA LEU A 199 -16.74 -6.29 2.18
C LEU A 199 -17.64 -6.42 3.43
N ASN A 200 -18.52 -7.43 3.47
CA ASN A 200 -19.38 -7.75 4.62
C ASN A 200 -20.17 -6.55 5.17
N GLY A 201 -20.70 -5.72 4.26
CA GLY A 201 -21.52 -4.56 4.59
C GLY A 201 -20.74 -3.35 5.11
N ARG A 202 -19.41 -3.40 5.20
CA ARG A 202 -18.59 -2.23 5.58
C ARG A 202 -18.79 -1.10 4.56
N PRO A 203 -18.98 0.15 5.01
CA PRO A 203 -19.00 1.28 4.10
C PRO A 203 -17.60 1.51 3.53
N VAL A 204 -17.57 1.98 2.27
CA VAL A 204 -16.36 2.51 1.63
C VAL A 204 -16.62 3.98 1.37
N LEU A 205 -15.80 4.84 1.95
CA LEU A 205 -15.89 6.28 1.72
C LEU A 205 -14.99 6.67 0.54
N TYR A 206 -15.38 7.66 -0.23
CA TYR A 206 -14.53 8.36 -1.19
C TYR A 206 -14.30 9.80 -0.74
N CYS A 207 -13.03 10.17 -0.53
CA CYS A 207 -12.61 11.50 -0.12
C CYS A 207 -11.86 12.17 -1.27
N SER A 208 -12.37 13.31 -1.76
CA SER A 208 -11.71 14.08 -2.82
C SER A 208 -10.68 15.06 -2.25
N SER A 209 -9.50 15.12 -2.89
CA SER A 209 -8.49 16.14 -2.65
C SER A 209 -8.77 17.35 -3.53
N THR A 210 -8.79 18.55 -2.95
CA THR A 210 -8.67 19.77 -3.74
C THR A 210 -7.20 19.97 -4.11
N ILE A 211 -6.86 19.79 -5.37
CA ILE A 211 -5.62 20.36 -5.90
C ILE A 211 -5.85 21.87 -5.87
N LYS A 212 -5.11 22.60 -5.02
CA LYS A 212 -5.06 24.05 -5.16
C LYS A 212 -4.28 24.32 -6.44
N ASN A 213 -4.99 24.69 -7.50
CA ASN A 213 -4.39 25.31 -8.69
C ASN A 213 -3.64 26.58 -8.30
#